data_AF-G5JFE1-F1
#
_entry.id   AF-G5JFE1-F1
#
_cell.length_a   1.000
_cell.length_b   1.000
_cell.length_c   1.000
_cell.angle_alpha   90.00
_cell.angle_beta   90.00
_cell.angle_gamma   90.00
#
_symmetry.space_group_name_H-M   'P 1'
#
loop_
_entity.id
_entity.type
_entity.pdbx_description
1 polymer ?
#
loop_
_entity_poly.entity_id
_entity_poly.type
_entity_poly.pdbx_seq_one_letter_code
_entity_poly.pdbx_strand_id
1 'polypeptide(L)' 'MDTIIEEYLKFIQLEKGLSANTIGAYKRDLKKYQEYLEEQRIAHIDFVDRQVIQECLGYLIDQGQSAKSLARFIST' A
#
# COMPACT_ATOMS: atom_id res chain seq x y z
N MET A 1 -2.82 8.56 -7.99
CA MET A 1 -3.05 7.33 -7.19
C MET A 1 -4.24 7.48 -6.26
N ASP A 2 -4.43 8.66 -5.63
CA ASP A 2 -5.43 8.91 -4.59
C ASP A 2 -6.85 8.40 -4.91
N THR A 3 -7.38 8.72 -6.10
CA THR A 3 -8.73 8.26 -6.50
C THR A 3 -8.86 6.74 -6.46
N ILE A 4 -7.87 6.02 -7.00
CA ILE A 4 -7.85 4.55 -7.04
C ILE A 4 -7.78 3.99 -5.60
N ILE A 5 -6.94 4.58 -4.74
CA ILE A 5 -6.82 4.19 -3.34
C ILE A 5 -8.14 4.39 -2.61
N GLU A 6 -8.80 5.53 -2.79
CA GLU A 6 -10.09 5.81 -2.15
C GLU A 6 -11.20 4.87 -2.63
N GLU A 7 -11.26 4.58 -3.94
CA GLU A 7 -12.20 3.63 -4.51
C GLU A 7 -11.98 2.22 -3.97
N TYR A 8 -10.73 1.75 -3.92
CA TYR A 8 -10.40 0.44 -3.34
C TYR A 8 -10.77 0.35 -1.85
N LEU A 9 -10.45 1.37 -1.06
CA LEU A 9 -10.77 1.40 0.37
C LEU A 9 -12.29 1.39 0.60
N LYS A 10 -13.06 2.15 -0.18
CA LYS A 10 -14.54 2.12 -0.14
C LYS A 10 -15.06 0.73 -0.52
N PHE A 11 -14.52 0.14 -1.59
CA PHE A 11 -14.90 -1.19 -2.04
C PHE A 11 -14.69 -2.24 -0.94
N ILE A 12 -13.50 -2.35 -0.36
CA ILE A 12 -13.25 -3.37 0.68
C ILE A 12 -13.97 -3.06 2.01
N GLN A 13 -14.34 -1.80 2.26
CA GLN A 13 -15.18 -1.45 3.40
C GLN A 13 -16.62 -1.94 3.22
N LEU A 14 -17.21 -1.70 2.04
CA LEU A 14 -18.61 -2.03 1.75
C LEU A 14 -18.79 -3.51 1.41
N GLU A 15 -18.02 -4.01 0.44
CA GLU A 15 -18.19 -5.34 -0.14
C GLU A 15 -17.57 -6.45 0.72
N LYS A 16 -16.45 -6.15 1.39
CA LYS A 16 -15.78 -7.11 2.29
C LYS A 16 -16.08 -6.87 3.78
N GLY A 17 -16.86 -5.83 4.10
CA GLY A 17 -17.28 -5.53 5.48
C GLY A 17 -16.12 -5.26 6.45
N LEU A 18 -14.96 -4.81 5.95
CA LEU A 18 -13.79 -4.64 6.80
C LEU A 18 -14.00 -3.51 7.81
N SER A 19 -13.52 -3.75 9.04
CA SER A 19 -13.63 -2.78 10.13
C SER A 19 -12.93 -1.45 9.79
N ALA A 20 -13.41 -0.35 10.36
CA ALA A 20 -12.78 0.97 10.20
C ALA A 20 -11.29 0.97 10.60
N ASN A 21 -10.91 0.15 11.58
CA ASN A 21 -9.52 -0.02 11.98
C ASN A 21 -8.67 -0.66 10.88
N THR A 22 -9.19 -1.71 10.24
CA THR A 22 -8.54 -2.38 9.10
C THR A 22 -8.42 -1.42 7.92
N ILE A 23 -9.49 -0.69 7.59
CA ILE A 23 -9.48 0.33 6.53
C ILE A 23 -8.43 1.41 6.80
N GLY A 24 -8.38 1.94 8.03
CA GLY A 24 -7.38 2.92 8.41
C GLY A 24 -5.95 2.37 8.32
N ALA A 25 -5.75 1.09 8.62
CA ALA A 25 -4.48 0.41 8.48
C ALA A 25 -4.07 0.28 7.01
N TYR A 26 -4.97 -0.19 6.15
CA TYR A 26 -4.75 -0.34 4.71
C TYR A 26 -4.48 1.01 4.04
N LYS A 27 -5.22 2.06 4.43
CA LYS A 27 -4.98 3.43 3.96
C LYS A 27 -3.55 3.90 4.24
N ARG A 28 -3.02 3.62 5.44
CA ARG A 28 -1.64 3.99 5.80
C ARG A 28 -0.62 3.21 4.98
N ASP A 29 -0.87 1.93 4.72
CA ASP A 29 0.02 1.09 3.94
C ASP A 29 0.03 1.53 2.46
N LEU A 30 -1.13 1.74 1.86
CA LEU A 30 -1.25 2.26 0.48
C LEU A 30 -0.62 3.64 0.31
N LYS A 31 -0.70 4.51 1.33
CA LYS A 31 -0.03 5.81 1.31
C LYS A 31 1.50 5.66 1.30
N LYS A 32 2.06 4.76 2.12
CA LYS A 32 3.51 4.46 2.08
C LYS A 32 3.93 3.92 0.71
N TYR A 33 3.10 3.08 0.10
CA TYR A 33 3.38 2.57 -1.25
C TYR A 33 3.38 3.69 -2.28
N GLN A 34 2.38 4.56 -2.24
CA GLN A 34 2.31 5.74 -3.11
C GLN A 34 3.52 6.66 -2.92
N GLU A 35 3.91 6.96 -1.67
CA GLU A 35 5.08 7.78 -1.37
C GLU A 35 6.36 7.17 -1.98
N TYR A 36 6.53 5.85 -1.85
CA TYR A 36 7.62 5.14 -2.50
C TYR A 36 7.58 5.24 -4.03
N LEU A 37 6.41 5.05 -4.66
CA LEU A 37 6.27 5.19 -6.12
C LEU A 37 6.58 6.60 -6.61
N GLU A 38 6.18 7.63 -5.86
CA GLU A 38 6.49 9.03 -6.14
C GLU A 38 8.00 9.30 -6.07
N GLU A 39 8.69 8.75 -5.06
CA GLU A 39 10.16 8.81 -4.95
C GLU A 39 10.85 8.14 -6.15
N GLN A 40 10.32 7.01 -6.64
CA GLN A 40 10.82 6.33 -7.84
C GLN A 40 10.33 6.95 -9.16
N ARG A 41 9.57 8.05 -9.11
CA ARG A 41 8.98 8.75 -10.27
C ARG A 41 8.05 7.87 -11.11
N ILE A 42 7.39 6.91 -10.48
CA ILE A 42 6.39 6.03 -11.09
C ILE A 42 5.01 6.66 -10.90
N ALA A 43 4.52 7.35 -11.93
CA ALA A 43 3.29 8.14 -11.85
C ALA A 43 1.99 7.35 -12.08
N HIS A 44 2.07 6.14 -12.65
CA HIS A 44 0.90 5.34 -13.01
C HIS A 44 1.08 3.87 -12.62
N ILE A 45 -0.02 3.23 -12.18
CA ILE A 45 -0.01 1.84 -11.70
C ILE A 45 0.36 0.84 -12.80
N ASP A 46 0.13 1.16 -14.06
CA ASP A 46 0.48 0.30 -15.21
C ASP A 46 1.99 0.10 -15.36
N PHE A 47 2.80 0.93 -14.71
CA PHE A 47 4.26 0.80 -14.68
C PHE A 47 4.77 0.05 -13.45
N VAL A 48 3.87 -0.47 -12.61
CA VAL A 48 4.23 -1.28 -11.45
C VAL A 48 4.30 -2.75 -11.88
N ASP A 49 5.50 -3.31 -11.77
CA ASP A 49 5.72 -4.74 -11.92
C ASP A 49 6.13 -5.40 -10.60
N ARG A 50 6.44 -6.71 -10.66
CA ARG A 50 6.87 -7.46 -9.49
C ARG A 50 8.17 -6.91 -8.88
N GLN A 51 9.08 -6.40 -9.69
CA GLN A 51 10.35 -5.89 -9.22
C GLN A 51 10.13 -4.62 -8.39
N VAL A 52 9.32 -3.68 -8.87
CA VAL A 52 8.96 -2.46 -8.12
C VAL A 52 8.36 -2.78 -6.76
N ILE A 53 7.50 -3.80 -6.68
CA ILE A 53 6.90 -4.23 -5.40
C ILE A 53 7.97 -4.79 -4.46
N GLN A 54 8.90 -5.61 -4.96
CA GLN A 54 9.98 -6.19 -4.16
C GLN A 54 10.95 -5.12 -3.64
N GLU A 55 11.28 -4.12 -4.48
CA GLU A 55 12.13 -3.00 -4.09
C GLU A 55 11.45 -2.12 -3.02
N CYS A 56 10.14 -1.91 -3.10
CA CYS A 56 9.38 -1.24 -2.04
C CYS A 56 9.45 -2.00 -0.72
N LEU A 57 9.31 -3.33 -0.74
CA LEU A 57 9.42 -4.14 0.47
C LEU A 57 10.82 -4.03 1.08
N GLY A 58 11.87 -4.04 0.25
CA GLY A 58 13.25 -3.79 0.69
C GLY A 58 13.41 -2.41 1.35
N TYR A 59 12.90 -1.37 0.69
CA TYR A 59 12.91 0.00 1.22
C TYR A 59 12.22 0.10 2.60
N LEU A 60 11.06 -0.55 2.77
CA LEU A 60 10.34 -0.55 4.05
C LEU A 60 11.11 -1.32 5.15
N ILE A 61 11.84 -2.38 4.78
CA ILE A 61 12.73 -3.10 5.71
C ILE A 61 13.88 -2.20 6.15
N ASP A 62 14.51 -1.49 5.20
CA ASP A 62 15.63 -0.58 5.48
C ASP A 62 15.21 0.61 6.36
N GLN A 63 13.95 1.02 6.28
CA GLN A 63 13.35 2.01 7.19
C GLN A 63 12.99 1.44 8.58
N GLY A 64 13.27 0.17 8.86
CA GLY A 64 13.03 -0.45 10.17
C GLY A 64 11.57 -0.78 10.44
N GLN A 65 10.74 -1.00 9.42
CA GLN A 65 9.37 -1.47 9.65
C GLN A 65 9.36 -2.83 10.35
N SER A 66 8.55 -2.95 11.40
CA SER A 66 8.39 -4.24 12.10
C SER A 66 7.85 -5.32 11.17
N ALA A 67 8.20 -6.59 11.44
CA ALA A 67 7.69 -7.74 10.69
C ALA A 67 6.15 -7.79 10.66
N LYS A 68 5.48 -7.38 11.74
CA LYS A 68 4.01 -7.28 11.80
C LYS A 68 3.47 -6.22 10.82
N SER A 69 4.16 -5.09 10.69
CA SER A 69 3.79 -4.02 9.76
C SER A 69 3.95 -4.50 8.32
N LEU A 70 5.08 -5.15 8.00
CA LEU A 70 5.38 -5.71 6.69
C LEU A 70 4.39 -6.81 6.28
N ALA A 71 4.06 -7.74 7.18
CA ALA A 71 3.08 -8.78 6.90
C ALA A 71 1.69 -8.22 6.54
N ARG A 72 1.28 -7.15 7.22
CA ARG A 72 0.02 -6.44 6.91
C ARG A 72 0.11 -5.66 5.60
N PHE A 73 1.25 -5.02 5.33
CA PHE A 73 1.49 -4.33 4.06
C PHE A 73 1.38 -5.31 2.87
N ILE A 74 1.98 -6.50 2.98
CA ILE A 74 1.87 -7.56 1.95
C ILE A 74 0.42 -8.04 1.76
N SER A 75 -0.42 -7.95 2.79
CA SER A 75 -1.82 -8.37 2.76
C SER A 75 -2.80 -7.26 2.35
N THR A 76 -2.32 -6.02 2.22
CA THR A 76 -3.11 -4.83 1.87
C THR A 76 -3.39 -4.81 0.37
#